data_AF-A0A9P8J1F3-F1
#
_entry.id   AF-A0A9P8J1F3-F1
#
_cell.length_a   1.000
_cell.length_b   1.000
_cell.length_c   1.000
_cell.angle_alpha   90.00
_cell.angle_beta   90.00
_cell.angle_gamma   90.00
#
_symmetry.space_group_name_H-M   'P 1'
#
loop_
_entity.id
_entity.type
_entity.pdbx_description
1 polymer ?
#
loop_
_entity_poly.entity_id
_entity_poly.type
_entity_poly.pdbx_seq_one_letter_code
_entity_poly.pdbx_strand_id
1 'polypeptide(L)'
;MALSALHLYSKHRSRSELFDRACYLQGVAIQHVQPVIANLRQEDALAALLFSSHTSAFGLAEYMLNPHHDDTDPIDKIVECFQLSRGIKLVVSPHWPYLTQTWLNKLFVNEKGNENRIRANLASDFPTYAMVRSLAFGQDDADRRKCCLETIEDIFTFIGALTHHAEDYPTSAYLIDQWAVKLPLEFKDMLVERKPIALIILAYWAVLISINPRPWHLRGLAEVLIARIEDILGEEWAEFLRWPRERVMENAQAEQNELAQVPRFDNRNIDNRLDGMHIPHESSFSRPSLEKRVSQPSLYNIANGQSNSHGSTSNHPSPYLSASEHPSPYTVGSNVHSPFGQDPPTG
;
A
#
# COMPACT_ATOMS: atom_id res chain seq x y z
N MET A 1 4.37 -3.85 -12.51
CA MET A 1 4.54 -5.31 -12.76
C MET A 1 4.18 -6.13 -11.52
N ALA A 2 4.84 -5.95 -10.36
CA ALA A 2 4.50 -6.67 -9.12
C ALA A 2 3.03 -6.45 -8.68
N LEU A 3 2.64 -5.18 -8.50
CA LEU A 3 1.27 -4.79 -8.12
C LEU A 3 0.21 -5.28 -9.13
N SER A 4 0.56 -5.34 -10.42
CA SER A 4 -0.31 -5.88 -11.47
C SER A 4 -0.51 -7.40 -11.36
N ALA A 5 0.57 -8.15 -11.06
CA ALA A 5 0.49 -9.59 -10.82
C ALA A 5 -0.36 -9.88 -9.57
N LEU A 6 -0.19 -9.09 -8.50
CA LEU A 6 -0.98 -9.19 -7.28
C LEU A 6 -2.47 -8.86 -7.52
N HIS A 7 -2.76 -7.86 -8.37
CA HIS A 7 -4.13 -7.56 -8.78
C HIS A 7 -4.77 -8.68 -9.60
N LEU A 8 -4.00 -9.31 -10.50
CA LEU A 8 -4.50 -10.47 -11.24
C LEU A 8 -4.75 -11.65 -10.29
N TYR A 9 -3.88 -11.84 -9.30
CA TYR A 9 -4.08 -12.85 -8.27
C TYR A 9 -5.35 -12.59 -7.43
N SER A 10 -5.64 -11.33 -7.07
CA SER A 10 -6.87 -11.01 -6.33
C SER A 10 -8.15 -11.36 -7.10
N LYS A 11 -8.10 -11.33 -8.44
CA LYS A 11 -9.19 -11.76 -9.33
C LYS A 11 -9.21 -13.28 -9.59
N HIS A 12 -8.06 -13.94 -9.45
CA HIS A 12 -7.86 -15.36 -9.78
C HIS A 12 -7.10 -16.09 -8.67
N ARG A 13 -7.74 -16.22 -7.50
CA ARG A 13 -7.13 -16.77 -6.27
C ARG A 13 -6.60 -18.21 -6.40
N SER A 14 -7.07 -18.97 -7.39
CA SER A 14 -6.57 -20.32 -7.69
C SER A 14 -5.18 -20.35 -8.31
N ARG A 15 -4.69 -19.22 -8.82
CA ARG A 15 -3.40 -19.09 -9.50
C ARG A 15 -2.31 -18.60 -8.55
N SER A 16 -1.90 -19.45 -7.61
CA SER A 16 -0.89 -19.10 -6.60
C SER A 16 0.43 -18.62 -7.21
N GLU A 17 0.77 -19.07 -8.42
CA GLU A 17 1.98 -18.63 -9.12
C GLU A 17 2.02 -17.13 -9.40
N LEU A 18 0.84 -16.48 -9.48
CA LEU A 18 0.75 -15.02 -9.63
C LEU A 18 1.14 -14.29 -8.35
N PHE A 19 0.81 -14.85 -7.18
CA PHE A 19 1.21 -14.31 -5.88
C PHE A 19 2.73 -14.44 -5.70
N ASP A 20 3.29 -15.63 -5.94
CA ASP A 20 4.74 -15.87 -5.86
C ASP A 20 5.50 -14.93 -6.81
N ARG A 21 4.99 -14.77 -8.03
CA ARG A 21 5.57 -13.86 -9.01
C ARG A 21 5.49 -12.40 -8.56
N ALA A 22 4.38 -12.00 -7.94
CA ALA A 22 4.22 -10.64 -7.43
C ALA A 22 5.26 -10.34 -6.33
N CYS A 23 5.41 -11.24 -5.36
CA CYS A 23 6.36 -11.12 -4.26
C CYS A 23 7.81 -11.10 -4.77
N TYR A 24 8.15 -12.00 -5.70
CA TYR A 24 9.47 -12.02 -6.35
C TYR A 24 9.77 -10.68 -7.05
N LEU A 25 8.84 -10.17 -7.86
CA LEU A 25 9.03 -8.91 -8.58
C LEU A 25 9.16 -7.71 -7.63
N GLN A 26 8.41 -7.71 -6.53
CA GLN A 26 8.52 -6.66 -5.52
C GLN A 26 9.89 -6.71 -4.83
N GLY A 27 10.35 -7.89 -4.43
CA GLY A 27 11.67 -8.09 -3.82
C GLY A 27 12.82 -7.62 -4.72
N VAL A 28 12.78 -8.00 -6.00
CA VAL A 28 13.76 -7.54 -7.01
C VAL A 28 13.72 -6.02 -7.15
N ALA A 29 12.53 -5.41 -7.20
CA ALA A 29 12.40 -3.96 -7.34
C ALA A 29 12.96 -3.21 -6.12
N ILE A 30 12.74 -3.73 -4.90
CA ILE A 30 13.32 -3.17 -3.66
C ILE A 30 14.85 -3.23 -3.72
N GLN A 31 15.44 -4.38 -4.12
CA GLN A 31 16.89 -4.51 -4.25
C GLN A 31 17.49 -3.51 -5.23
N HIS A 32 16.81 -3.24 -6.35
CA HIS A 32 17.26 -2.24 -7.32
C HIS A 32 17.14 -0.80 -6.82
N VAL A 33 16.13 -0.48 -6.01
CA VAL A 33 15.92 0.89 -5.53
C VAL A 33 16.82 1.24 -4.35
N GLN A 34 17.21 0.28 -3.51
CA GLN A 34 18.04 0.50 -2.33
C GLN A 34 19.29 1.37 -2.58
N PRO A 35 20.14 1.09 -3.59
CA PRO A 35 21.30 1.94 -3.86
C PRO A 35 20.92 3.35 -4.35
N VAL A 36 19.76 3.50 -5.01
CA VAL A 36 19.24 4.81 -5.44
C VAL A 36 18.78 5.63 -4.24
N ILE A 37 18.09 5.01 -3.28
CA ILE A 37 17.66 5.68 -2.04
C ILE A 37 18.88 6.08 -1.19
N ALA A 38 19.89 5.22 -1.10
CA ALA A 38 21.10 5.49 -0.32
C ALA A 38 21.89 6.71 -0.82
N ASN A 39 21.80 7.02 -2.12
CA ASN A 39 22.43 8.18 -2.73
C ASN A 39 21.42 8.94 -3.59
N LEU A 40 20.32 9.40 -2.97
CA LEU A 40 19.20 9.99 -3.69
C LEU A 40 19.59 11.34 -4.33
N ARG A 41 19.61 11.37 -5.65
CA ARG A 41 19.75 12.60 -6.44
C ARG A 41 18.40 13.25 -6.69
N GLN A 42 18.44 14.52 -7.08
CA GLN A 42 17.24 15.31 -7.33
C GLN A 42 16.34 14.69 -8.41
N GLU A 43 16.94 14.22 -9.51
CA GLU A 43 16.24 13.57 -10.62
C GLU A 43 15.55 12.25 -10.22
N ASP A 44 16.03 11.59 -9.18
CA ASP A 44 15.50 10.31 -8.72
C ASP A 44 14.36 10.49 -7.69
N ALA A 45 14.20 11.70 -7.12
CA ALA A 45 13.30 11.96 -5.99
C ALA A 45 11.82 11.66 -6.31
N LEU A 46 11.35 12.01 -7.51
CA LEU A 46 9.98 11.73 -7.92
C LEU A 46 9.74 10.22 -8.06
N ALA A 47 10.69 9.52 -8.70
CA ALA A 47 10.60 8.07 -8.88
C ALA A 47 10.64 7.34 -7.53
N ALA A 48 11.49 7.79 -6.61
CA ALA A 48 11.62 7.22 -5.27
C ALA A 48 10.32 7.42 -4.45
N LEU A 49 9.69 8.59 -4.53
CA LEU A 49 8.40 8.85 -3.89
C LEU A 49 7.29 7.94 -4.44
N LEU A 50 7.17 7.85 -5.77
CA LEU A 50 6.18 6.98 -6.41
C LEU A 50 6.43 5.50 -6.09
N PHE A 51 7.70 5.08 -6.05
CA PHE A 51 8.07 3.71 -5.69
C PHE A 51 7.65 3.38 -4.25
N SER A 52 7.82 4.31 -3.31
CA SER A 52 7.38 4.12 -1.94
C SER A 52 5.86 3.98 -1.85
N SER A 53 5.07 4.84 -2.51
CA SER A 53 3.61 4.68 -2.55
C SER A 53 3.21 3.32 -3.12
N HIS A 54 3.86 2.88 -4.20
CA HIS A 54 3.60 1.55 -4.78
C HIS A 54 3.98 0.41 -3.82
N THR A 55 5.06 0.56 -3.07
CA THR A 55 5.52 -0.44 -2.10
C THR A 55 4.59 -0.51 -0.90
N SER A 56 4.12 0.62 -0.37
CA SER A 56 3.10 0.66 0.68
C SER A 56 1.79 0.01 0.19
N ALA A 57 1.31 0.37 -1.00
CA ALA A 57 0.12 -0.24 -1.60
C ALA A 57 0.29 -1.75 -1.83
N PHE A 58 1.47 -2.19 -2.26
CA PHE A 58 1.78 -3.62 -2.41
C PHE A 58 1.74 -4.33 -1.06
N GLY A 59 2.40 -3.79 -0.03
CA GLY A 59 2.46 -4.43 1.30
C GLY A 59 1.08 -4.59 1.95
N LEU A 60 0.19 -3.61 1.78
CA LEU A 60 -1.20 -3.71 2.27
C LEU A 60 -2.00 -4.76 1.49
N ALA A 61 -1.89 -4.77 0.15
CA ALA A 61 -2.56 -5.79 -0.65
C ALA A 61 -2.02 -7.19 -0.40
N GLU A 62 -0.70 -7.34 -0.26
CA GLU A 62 -0.03 -8.60 0.02
C GLU A 62 -0.52 -9.17 1.35
N TYR A 63 -0.56 -8.34 2.39
CA TYR A 63 -1.10 -8.69 3.70
C TYR A 63 -2.52 -9.26 3.59
N MET A 64 -3.42 -8.55 2.90
CA MET A 64 -4.82 -8.97 2.72
C MET A 64 -4.98 -10.21 1.84
N LEU A 65 -4.04 -10.45 0.93
CA LEU A 65 -4.14 -11.50 -0.08
C LEU A 65 -3.29 -12.73 0.23
N ASN A 66 -2.43 -12.71 1.24
CA ASN A 66 -1.47 -13.79 1.49
C ASN A 66 -2.19 -15.15 1.65
N PRO A 67 -1.94 -16.14 0.78
CA PRO A 67 -2.56 -17.46 0.88
C PRO A 67 -2.07 -18.28 2.07
N HIS A 68 -0.91 -17.94 2.64
CA HIS A 68 -0.28 -18.69 3.71
C HIS A 68 -0.71 -18.24 5.11
N HIS A 69 -1.60 -17.23 5.19
CA HIS A 69 -1.94 -16.49 6.41
C HIS A 69 -0.71 -15.86 7.08
N ASP A 70 -0.76 -14.54 7.24
CA ASP A 70 0.24 -13.79 8.00
C ASP A 70 -0.33 -13.55 9.40
N ASP A 71 0.37 -14.05 10.44
CA ASP A 71 0.00 -13.82 11.84
C ASP A 71 0.28 -12.37 12.29
N THR A 72 0.82 -11.54 11.40
CA THR A 72 1.05 -10.11 11.65
C THR A 72 -0.27 -9.41 12.00
N ASP A 73 -0.25 -8.71 13.13
CA ASP A 73 -1.38 -7.87 13.55
C ASP A 73 -1.66 -6.78 12.49
N PRO A 74 -2.92 -6.56 12.09
CA PRO A 74 -3.25 -5.55 11.10
C PRO A 74 -2.69 -4.15 11.44
N ILE A 75 -2.70 -3.77 12.72
CA ILE A 75 -2.19 -2.48 13.19
C ILE A 75 -0.68 -2.41 13.02
N ASP A 76 0.04 -3.49 13.32
CA ASP A 76 1.50 -3.54 13.12
C ASP A 76 1.84 -3.40 11.62
N LYS A 77 1.05 -4.03 10.74
CA LYS A 77 1.21 -3.86 9.29
C LYS A 77 0.98 -2.42 8.83
N ILE A 78 -0.06 -1.76 9.36
CA ILE A 78 -0.32 -0.35 9.06
C ILE A 78 0.84 0.54 9.53
N VAL A 79 1.34 0.29 10.75
CA VAL A 79 2.48 1.03 11.32
C VAL A 79 3.74 0.84 10.49
N GLU A 80 3.98 -0.35 9.94
CA GLU A 80 5.08 -0.62 8.99
C GLU A 80 4.94 0.23 7.72
N CYS A 81 3.75 0.23 7.09
CA CYS A 81 3.49 1.01 5.88
C CYS A 81 3.62 2.52 6.11
N PHE A 82 3.17 3.03 7.26
CA PHE A 82 3.34 4.44 7.63
C PHE A 82 4.82 4.81 7.81
N GLN A 83 5.61 3.93 8.42
CA GLN A 83 7.05 4.12 8.57
C GLN A 83 7.77 4.17 7.22
N LEU A 84 7.38 3.31 6.27
CA LEU A 84 7.93 3.35 4.92
C LEU A 84 7.64 4.69 4.24
N SER A 85 6.39 5.13 4.24
CA SER A 85 5.96 6.41 3.65
C SER A 85 6.62 7.62 4.33
N ARG A 86 6.88 7.55 5.63
CA ARG A 86 7.64 8.57 6.35
C ARG A 86 9.12 8.55 6.00
N GLY A 87 9.73 7.37 5.97
CA GLY A 87 11.14 7.17 5.64
C GLY A 87 11.46 7.79 4.29
N ILE A 88 10.63 7.51 3.27
CA ILE A 88 10.83 8.12 1.95
C ILE A 88 10.68 9.65 1.99
N LYS A 89 9.71 10.19 2.75
CA LYS A 89 9.49 11.64 2.87
C LYS A 89 10.74 12.33 3.41
N LEU A 90 11.38 11.75 4.42
CA LEU A 90 12.61 12.30 4.98
C LEU A 90 13.73 12.33 3.92
N VAL A 91 13.91 11.24 3.17
CA VAL A 91 14.93 11.15 2.13
C VAL A 91 14.66 12.12 0.97
N VAL A 92 13.41 12.30 0.54
CA VAL A 92 13.06 13.22 -0.56
C VAL A 92 12.94 14.68 -0.12
N SER A 93 12.88 14.96 1.19
CA SER A 93 12.64 16.32 1.71
C SER A 93 13.58 17.40 1.19
N PRO A 94 14.89 17.17 0.98
CA PRO A 94 15.79 18.18 0.42
C PRO A 94 15.45 18.55 -1.03
N HIS A 95 14.79 17.63 -1.75
CA HIS A 95 14.43 17.76 -3.16
C HIS A 95 13.00 18.28 -3.35
N TRP A 96 12.30 18.67 -2.28
CA TRP A 96 10.93 19.19 -2.36
C TRP A 96 10.78 20.38 -3.32
N PRO A 97 11.70 21.36 -3.38
CA PRO A 97 11.62 22.46 -4.35
C PRO A 97 11.64 22.01 -5.83
N TYR A 98 12.25 20.86 -6.11
CA TYR A 98 12.21 20.25 -7.43
C TYR A 98 10.89 19.51 -7.66
N LEU A 99 10.41 18.75 -6.66
CA LEU A 99 9.14 18.00 -6.75
C LEU A 99 7.94 18.91 -7.07
N THR A 100 7.90 20.12 -6.49
CA THR A 100 6.85 21.12 -6.76
C THR A 100 6.91 21.72 -8.17
N GLN A 101 7.97 21.48 -8.93
CA GLN A 101 8.07 21.87 -10.35
C GLN A 101 7.61 20.75 -11.29
N THR A 102 7.43 19.53 -10.77
CA THR A 102 6.96 18.38 -11.56
C THR A 102 5.44 18.35 -11.67
N TRP A 103 4.91 17.38 -12.42
CA TRP A 103 3.45 17.14 -12.48
C TRP A 103 2.86 16.77 -11.11
N LEU A 104 3.67 16.30 -10.16
CA LEU A 104 3.26 16.00 -8.79
C LEU A 104 2.64 17.22 -8.11
N ASN A 105 3.08 18.44 -8.48
CA ASN A 105 2.51 19.67 -7.95
C ASN A 105 0.99 19.75 -8.11
N LYS A 106 0.45 19.20 -9.21
CA LYS A 106 -0.99 19.18 -9.47
C LYS A 106 -1.78 18.36 -8.44
N LEU A 107 -1.12 17.47 -7.70
CA LEU A 107 -1.74 16.74 -6.59
C LEU A 107 -1.85 17.61 -5.32
N PHE A 108 -1.01 18.64 -5.16
CA PHE A 108 -0.96 19.51 -3.97
C PHE A 108 -1.71 20.85 -4.12
N VAL A 109 -1.95 21.31 -5.36
CA VAL A 109 -2.27 22.73 -5.67
C VAL A 109 -3.59 23.26 -5.07
N ASN A 110 -4.48 22.42 -4.56
CA ASN A 110 -5.76 22.85 -3.96
C ASN A 110 -5.92 22.56 -2.46
N GLU A 111 -4.90 22.03 -1.78
CA GLU A 111 -5.05 21.49 -0.43
C GLU A 111 -5.22 22.59 0.64
N LYS A 112 -4.28 23.53 0.75
CA LYS A 112 -4.20 24.41 1.94
C LYS A 112 -5.40 25.34 2.12
N GLY A 113 -5.93 25.89 1.03
CA GLY A 113 -7.10 26.77 1.07
C GLY A 113 -8.38 26.03 1.44
N ASN A 114 -8.51 24.80 0.95
CA ASN A 114 -9.69 23.96 1.18
C ASN A 114 -9.66 23.33 2.57
N GLU A 115 -8.49 22.83 3.01
CA GLU A 115 -8.29 22.29 4.37
C GLU A 115 -8.71 23.30 5.45
N ASN A 116 -8.30 24.57 5.35
CA ASN A 116 -8.66 25.59 6.35
C ASN A 116 -10.17 25.84 6.42
N ARG A 117 -10.85 25.83 5.26
CA ARG A 117 -12.31 25.97 5.18
C ARG A 117 -13.01 24.77 5.83
N ILE A 118 -12.51 23.56 5.61
CA ILE A 118 -13.05 22.33 6.21
C ILE A 118 -12.80 22.33 7.73
N ARG A 119 -11.57 22.66 8.17
CA ARG A 119 -11.20 22.76 9.60
C ARG A 119 -12.14 23.67 10.38
N ALA A 120 -12.57 24.78 9.79
CA ALA A 120 -13.47 25.73 10.41
C ALA A 120 -14.88 25.15 10.72
N ASN A 121 -15.30 24.10 10.03
CA ASN A 121 -16.64 23.52 10.13
C ASN A 121 -16.66 22.10 10.75
N LEU A 122 -15.52 21.55 11.20
CA LEU A 122 -15.48 20.16 11.71
C LEU A 122 -16.48 19.88 12.84
N ALA A 123 -16.67 20.84 13.75
CA ALA A 123 -17.60 20.69 14.87
C ALA A 123 -19.07 20.66 14.45
N SER A 124 -19.43 21.32 13.34
CA SER A 124 -20.79 21.27 12.79
C SER A 124 -20.99 20.06 11.89
N ASP A 125 -19.97 19.70 11.12
CA ASP A 125 -20.07 18.68 10.08
C ASP A 125 -19.98 17.26 10.67
N PHE A 126 -19.27 17.10 11.79
CA PHE A 126 -19.06 15.82 12.43
C PHE A 126 -19.47 15.85 13.91
N PRO A 127 -20.65 15.32 14.26
CA PRO A 127 -21.10 15.25 15.66
C PRO A 127 -20.14 14.54 16.61
N THR A 128 -19.34 13.60 16.08
CA THR A 128 -18.36 12.85 16.88
C THR A 128 -17.04 13.60 17.11
N TYR A 129 -16.78 14.71 16.39
CA TYR A 129 -15.51 15.45 16.47
C TYR A 129 -15.23 15.95 17.88
N ALA A 130 -16.20 16.62 18.53
CA ALA A 130 -16.03 17.15 19.88
C ALA A 130 -15.76 16.02 20.91
N MET A 131 -16.49 14.91 20.77
CA MET A 131 -16.34 13.74 21.64
C MET A 131 -14.95 13.11 21.51
N VAL A 132 -14.46 12.85 20.30
CA VAL A 132 -13.12 12.27 20.07
C VAL A 132 -12.03 13.25 20.47
N ARG A 133 -12.18 14.54 20.15
CA ARG A 133 -11.25 15.60 20.57
C ARG A 133 -11.11 15.67 22.10
N SER A 134 -12.20 15.43 22.85
CA SER A 134 -12.16 15.45 24.30
C SER A 134 -11.21 14.39 24.91
N LEU A 135 -11.04 13.23 24.24
CA LEU A 135 -10.16 12.16 24.70
C LEU A 135 -8.70 12.60 24.79
N ALA A 136 -8.27 13.55 23.97
CA ALA A 136 -6.88 14.03 23.98
C ALA A 136 -6.52 14.64 25.35
N PHE A 137 -7.48 15.23 26.05
CA PHE A 137 -7.26 15.81 27.38
C PHE A 137 -7.06 14.76 28.48
N GLY A 138 -7.33 13.48 28.21
CA GLY A 138 -6.96 12.37 29.08
C GLY A 138 -5.49 11.94 28.95
N GLN A 139 -4.71 12.53 28.04
CA GLN A 139 -3.27 12.29 27.96
C GLN A 139 -2.51 13.14 28.98
N ASP A 140 -1.81 12.50 29.92
CA ASP A 140 -1.00 13.19 30.93
C ASP A 140 0.14 13.99 30.29
N ASP A 141 0.81 13.40 29.31
CA ASP A 141 1.90 14.01 28.57
C ASP A 141 1.40 15.09 27.60
N ALA A 142 2.00 16.28 27.69
CA ALA A 142 1.58 17.45 26.93
C ALA A 142 1.86 17.32 25.43
N ASP A 143 2.96 16.65 25.05
CA ASP A 143 3.35 16.45 23.66
C ASP A 143 2.44 15.41 22.99
N ARG A 144 2.13 14.30 23.68
CA ARG A 144 1.13 13.31 23.24
C ARG A 144 -0.25 13.94 23.10
N ARG A 145 -0.66 14.78 24.06
CA ARG A 145 -1.92 15.53 23.99
C ARG A 145 -1.98 16.41 22.74
N LYS A 146 -0.94 17.22 22.51
CA LYS A 146 -0.84 18.08 21.33
C LYS A 146 -0.89 17.26 20.04
N CYS A 147 -0.09 16.19 19.98
CA CYS A 147 -0.04 15.26 18.86
C CYS A 147 -1.42 14.64 18.56
N CYS A 148 -2.16 14.19 19.58
CA CYS A 148 -3.53 13.70 19.41
C CYS A 148 -4.47 14.77 18.85
N LEU A 149 -4.44 16.00 19.39
CA LEU A 149 -5.30 17.09 18.92
C LEU A 149 -5.06 17.42 17.45
N GLU A 150 -3.79 17.51 17.04
CA GLU A 150 -3.40 17.76 15.64
C GLU A 150 -3.82 16.60 14.73
N THR A 151 -3.58 15.36 15.14
CA THR A 151 -3.92 14.16 14.35
C THR A 151 -5.44 13.99 14.21
N ILE A 152 -6.22 14.32 15.25
CA ILE A 152 -7.69 14.34 15.21
C ILE A 152 -8.18 15.40 14.22
N GLU A 153 -7.66 16.63 14.30
CA GLU A 153 -8.06 17.69 13.36
C GLU A 153 -7.75 17.30 11.91
N ASP A 154 -6.56 16.73 11.66
CA ASP A 154 -6.17 16.29 10.33
C ASP A 154 -7.06 15.16 9.81
N ILE A 155 -7.33 14.09 10.59
CA ILE A 155 -8.12 12.97 10.07
C ILE A 155 -9.57 13.38 9.75
N PHE A 156 -10.19 14.21 10.59
CA PHE A 156 -11.52 14.73 10.31
C PHE A 156 -11.52 15.70 9.11
N THR A 157 -10.44 16.47 8.92
CA THR A 157 -10.28 17.31 7.72
C THR A 157 -10.20 16.46 6.45
N PHE A 158 -9.45 15.36 6.46
CA PHE A 158 -9.37 14.46 5.31
C PHE A 158 -10.68 13.72 5.03
N ILE A 159 -11.41 13.32 6.08
CA ILE A 159 -12.76 12.74 5.93
C ILE A 159 -13.68 13.79 5.29
N GLY A 160 -13.72 15.01 5.82
CA GLY A 160 -14.54 16.11 5.27
C GLY A 160 -14.19 16.47 3.83
N ALA A 161 -12.90 16.44 3.49
CA ALA A 161 -12.43 16.63 2.12
C ALA A 161 -13.04 15.59 1.16
N LEU A 162 -13.07 14.31 1.55
CA LEU A 162 -13.63 13.25 0.71
C LEU A 162 -15.16 13.17 0.74
N THR A 163 -15.82 13.53 1.84
CA THR A 163 -17.28 13.44 1.96
C THR A 163 -18.02 14.63 1.39
N HIS A 164 -17.49 15.85 1.57
CA HIS A 164 -18.20 17.09 1.22
C HIS A 164 -17.60 17.81 0.01
N HIS A 165 -16.36 17.48 -0.35
CA HIS A 165 -15.61 18.19 -1.39
C HIS A 165 -14.92 17.24 -2.38
N ALA A 166 -15.49 16.06 -2.62
CA ALA A 166 -14.90 15.04 -3.49
C ALA A 166 -14.49 15.55 -4.89
N GLU A 167 -15.21 16.53 -5.43
CA GLU A 167 -14.91 17.18 -6.72
C GLU A 167 -13.57 17.93 -6.72
N ASP A 168 -13.16 18.46 -5.57
CA ASP A 168 -11.88 19.16 -5.38
C ASP A 168 -10.70 18.18 -5.27
N TYR A 169 -10.97 16.89 -5.03
CA TYR A 169 -9.99 15.84 -4.77
C TYR A 169 -10.15 14.65 -5.73
N PRO A 170 -9.83 14.82 -7.03
CA PRO A 170 -10.03 13.78 -8.05
C PRO A 170 -9.17 12.52 -7.81
N THR A 171 -8.12 12.62 -6.98
CA THR A 171 -7.27 11.48 -6.57
C THR A 171 -7.39 11.26 -5.06
N SER A 172 -8.48 10.63 -4.63
CA SER A 172 -8.74 10.26 -3.23
C SER A 172 -7.69 9.34 -2.61
N ALA A 173 -7.11 8.42 -3.39
CA ALA A 173 -6.05 7.51 -2.93
C ALA A 173 -4.83 8.29 -2.39
N TYR A 174 -4.56 9.46 -2.96
CA TYR A 174 -3.48 10.31 -2.52
C TYR A 174 -3.75 10.93 -1.14
N LEU A 175 -5.02 11.23 -0.78
CA LEU A 175 -5.33 11.74 0.57
C LEU A 175 -5.11 10.68 1.66
N ILE A 176 -5.37 9.41 1.34
CA ILE A 176 -5.09 8.27 2.24
C ILE A 176 -3.58 8.19 2.50
N ASP A 177 -2.77 8.28 1.43
CA ASP A 177 -1.30 8.32 1.52
C ASP A 177 -0.80 9.58 2.26
N GLN A 178 -1.42 10.74 2.03
CA GLN A 178 -1.01 12.00 2.68
C GLN A 178 -1.16 11.95 4.19
N TRP A 179 -2.25 11.37 4.70
CA TRP A 179 -2.40 11.24 6.14
C TRP A 179 -1.28 10.38 6.74
N ALA A 180 -0.98 9.23 6.13
CA ALA A 180 0.12 8.35 6.54
C ALA A 180 1.48 9.08 6.59
N VAL A 181 1.71 9.98 5.64
CA VAL A 181 2.94 10.76 5.48
C VAL A 181 3.04 11.94 6.47
N LYS A 182 1.91 12.43 7.00
CA LYS A 182 1.84 13.51 8.00
C LYS A 182 1.94 13.01 9.44
N LEU A 183 1.87 11.69 9.67
CA LEU A 183 1.86 11.10 11.01
C LEU A 183 3.10 11.45 11.86
N PRO A 184 2.91 12.06 13.05
CA PRO A 184 3.98 12.30 14.02
C PRO A 184 4.62 10.99 14.53
N LEU A 185 5.87 11.05 15.04
CA LEU A 185 6.49 9.85 15.67
C LEU A 185 5.72 9.45 16.91
N GLU A 186 5.33 10.45 17.68
CA GLU A 186 4.64 10.30 18.95
C GLU A 186 3.31 9.55 18.73
N PHE A 187 2.61 9.82 17.64
CA PHE A 187 1.41 9.07 17.27
C PHE A 187 1.70 7.61 16.92
N LYS A 188 2.75 7.37 16.13
CA LYS A 188 3.19 6.02 15.79
C LYS A 188 3.52 5.23 17.07
N ASP A 189 4.24 5.83 18.01
CA ASP A 189 4.60 5.16 19.27
C ASP A 189 3.34 4.84 20.09
N MET A 190 2.36 5.75 20.13
CA MET A 190 1.05 5.48 20.75
C MET A 190 0.28 4.34 20.06
N LEU A 191 0.39 4.17 18.73
CA LEU A 191 -0.18 3.02 18.02
C LEU A 191 0.53 1.72 18.40
N VAL A 192 1.86 1.72 18.46
CA VAL A 192 2.64 0.55 18.90
C VAL A 192 2.26 0.16 20.33
N GLU A 193 2.11 1.15 21.21
CA GLU A 193 1.64 0.98 22.59
C GLU A 193 0.15 0.61 22.72
N ARG A 194 -0.60 0.54 21.61
CA ARG A 194 -2.05 0.29 21.58
C ARG A 194 -2.86 1.25 22.47
N LYS A 195 -2.46 2.53 22.53
CA LYS A 195 -3.19 3.54 23.32
C LYS A 195 -4.61 3.70 22.78
N PRO A 196 -5.65 3.70 23.63
CA PRO A 196 -7.03 3.76 23.17
C PRO A 196 -7.36 4.91 22.22
N ILE A 197 -6.89 6.12 22.54
CA ILE A 197 -7.11 7.29 21.68
C ILE A 197 -6.45 7.14 20.30
N ALA A 198 -5.27 6.53 20.22
CA ALA A 198 -4.58 6.33 18.96
C ALA A 198 -5.30 5.29 18.09
N LEU A 199 -5.81 4.23 18.72
CA LEU A 199 -6.63 3.21 18.04
C LEU A 199 -7.97 3.79 17.57
N ILE A 200 -8.61 4.66 18.35
CA ILE A 200 -9.82 5.37 17.93
C ILE A 200 -9.52 6.25 16.72
N ILE A 201 -8.45 7.05 16.75
CA ILE A 201 -8.06 7.88 15.59
C ILE A 201 -7.77 6.99 14.36
N LEU A 202 -7.16 5.82 14.54
CA LEU A 202 -6.96 4.85 13.47
C LEU A 202 -8.27 4.27 12.92
N ALA A 203 -9.29 4.07 13.76
CA ALA A 203 -10.63 3.67 13.31
C ALA A 203 -11.26 4.75 12.39
N TYR A 204 -11.03 6.03 12.67
CA TYR A 204 -11.44 7.11 11.77
C TYR A 204 -10.62 7.13 10.46
N TRP A 205 -9.37 6.69 10.48
CA TRP A 205 -8.62 6.43 9.25
C TRP A 205 -9.17 5.24 8.44
N ALA A 206 -9.67 4.19 9.10
CA ALA A 206 -10.41 3.13 8.40
C ALA A 206 -11.66 3.67 7.68
N VAL A 207 -12.35 4.67 8.28
CA VAL A 207 -13.43 5.38 7.57
C VAL A 207 -12.91 6.09 6.34
N LEU A 208 -11.80 6.83 6.43
CA LEU A 208 -11.18 7.52 5.29
C LEU A 208 -10.92 6.57 4.11
N ILE A 209 -10.41 5.37 4.41
CA ILE A 209 -10.19 4.32 3.40
C ILE A 209 -11.52 3.86 2.79
N SER A 210 -12.52 3.60 3.62
CA SER A 210 -13.81 3.05 3.18
C SER A 210 -14.60 4.02 2.29
N ILE A 211 -14.42 5.33 2.42
CA ILE A 211 -15.14 6.34 1.60
C ILE A 211 -14.81 6.19 0.11
N ASN A 212 -13.64 5.66 -0.23
CA ASN A 212 -13.27 5.44 -1.62
C ASN A 212 -13.00 3.96 -1.93
N PRO A 213 -13.99 3.21 -2.45
CA PRO A 213 -13.81 1.80 -2.78
C PRO A 213 -12.98 1.55 -4.06
N ARG A 214 -12.50 2.60 -4.74
CA ARG A 214 -11.77 2.44 -6.02
C ARG A 214 -10.40 1.76 -5.89
N PRO A 215 -9.57 2.03 -4.86
CA PRO A 215 -8.27 1.40 -4.74
C PRO A 215 -8.43 -0.06 -4.32
N TRP A 216 -8.38 -0.96 -5.30
CA TRP A 216 -8.54 -2.41 -5.09
C TRP A 216 -7.60 -3.00 -4.02
N HIS A 217 -6.45 -2.36 -3.77
CA HIS A 217 -5.43 -2.82 -2.83
C HIS A 217 -5.78 -2.58 -1.35
N LEU A 218 -6.81 -1.76 -1.08
CA LEU A 218 -7.31 -1.48 0.28
C LEU A 218 -8.62 -2.20 0.61
N ARG A 219 -9.16 -2.98 -0.34
CA ARG A 219 -10.45 -3.65 -0.17
C ARG A 219 -10.43 -4.59 1.04
N GLY A 220 -11.43 -4.47 1.91
CA GLY A 220 -11.57 -5.28 3.13
C GLY A 220 -10.68 -4.85 4.29
N LEU A 221 -9.72 -3.94 4.08
CA LEU A 221 -8.76 -3.53 5.11
C LEU A 221 -9.43 -2.70 6.21
N ALA A 222 -10.38 -1.84 5.84
CA ALA A 222 -11.09 -1.01 6.80
C ALA A 222 -11.89 -1.88 7.79
N GLU A 223 -12.55 -2.91 7.29
CA GLU A 223 -13.33 -3.87 8.06
C GLU A 223 -12.45 -4.70 9.01
N VAL A 224 -11.31 -5.20 8.52
CA VAL A 224 -10.32 -5.92 9.34
C VAL A 224 -9.77 -5.02 10.45
N LEU A 225 -9.47 -3.75 10.14
CA LEU A 225 -8.98 -2.81 11.13
C LEU A 225 -10.01 -2.48 12.20
N ILE A 226 -11.26 -2.18 11.82
CA ILE A 226 -12.33 -1.91 12.79
C ILE A 226 -12.52 -3.10 13.73
N ALA A 227 -12.63 -4.32 13.18
CA ALA A 227 -12.80 -5.52 13.99
C ALA A 227 -11.64 -5.73 14.97
N ARG A 228 -10.39 -5.51 14.52
CA ARG A 228 -9.22 -5.64 15.39
C ARG A 228 -9.17 -4.56 16.47
N ILE A 229 -9.56 -3.32 16.16
CA ILE A 229 -9.61 -2.22 17.13
C ILE A 229 -10.70 -2.47 18.18
N GLU A 230 -11.88 -2.94 17.77
CA GLU A 230 -12.97 -3.31 18.69
C GLU A 230 -12.54 -4.44 19.64
N ASP A 231 -11.82 -5.45 19.15
CA ASP A 231 -11.29 -6.56 19.95
C ASP A 231 -10.28 -6.10 21.02
N ILE A 232 -9.40 -5.15 20.68
CA ILE A 232 -8.41 -4.62 21.61
C ILE A 232 -9.05 -3.70 22.67
N LEU A 233 -9.99 -2.85 22.27
CA LEU A 233 -10.57 -1.84 23.15
C LEU A 233 -11.72 -2.38 24.00
N GLY A 234 -12.52 -3.31 23.48
CA GLY A 234 -13.69 -3.84 24.17
C GLY A 234 -14.85 -2.83 24.29
N GLU A 235 -15.89 -3.24 25.03
CA GLU A 235 -17.19 -2.55 25.07
C GLU A 235 -17.12 -1.14 25.67
N GLU A 236 -16.15 -0.86 26.55
CA GLU A 236 -16.01 0.42 27.23
C GLU A 236 -15.74 1.60 26.27
N TRP A 237 -15.18 1.31 25.08
CA TRP A 237 -14.92 2.31 24.03
C TRP A 237 -15.93 2.28 22.88
N ALA A 238 -16.97 1.44 22.97
CA ALA A 238 -17.90 1.18 21.87
C ALA A 238 -18.58 2.45 21.33
N GLU A 239 -18.91 3.41 22.20
CA GLU A 239 -19.52 4.69 21.81
C GLU A 239 -18.62 5.50 20.85
N PHE A 240 -17.30 5.45 21.04
CA PHE A 240 -16.34 6.13 20.17
C PHE A 240 -16.11 5.39 18.84
N LEU A 241 -16.34 4.08 18.82
CA LEU A 241 -16.18 3.23 17.64
C LEU A 241 -17.47 3.06 16.83
N ARG A 242 -18.64 3.37 17.41
CA ARG A 242 -19.95 3.20 16.76
C ARG A 242 -20.01 3.88 15.40
N TRP A 243 -19.66 5.17 15.33
CA TRP A 243 -19.72 5.91 14.06
C TRP A 243 -18.72 5.38 13.03
N PRO A 244 -17.42 5.16 13.36
CA PRO A 244 -16.50 4.51 12.43
C PRO A 244 -16.99 3.17 11.89
N ARG A 245 -17.49 2.30 12.77
CA ARG A 245 -18.03 0.99 12.40
C ARG A 245 -19.21 1.10 11.44
N GLU A 246 -20.21 1.91 11.78
CA GLU A 246 -21.38 2.15 10.93
C GLU A 246 -20.97 2.66 9.55
N ARG A 247 -19.99 3.58 9.46
CA ARG A 247 -19.51 4.11 8.18
C ARG A 247 -18.76 3.09 7.34
N VAL A 248 -17.87 2.34 7.95
CA VAL A 248 -17.14 1.27 7.25
C VAL A 248 -18.12 0.20 6.73
N MET A 249 -19.10 -0.22 7.55
CA MET A 249 -20.09 -1.22 7.15
C MET A 249 -21.01 -0.72 6.02
N GLU A 250 -21.52 0.51 6.09
CA GLU A 250 -22.34 1.09 5.02
C GLU A 250 -21.58 1.19 3.70
N ASN A 251 -20.32 1.64 3.74
CA ASN A 251 -19.48 1.76 2.55
C ASN A 251 -19.13 0.39 1.95
N ALA A 252 -18.84 -0.61 2.79
CA ALA A 252 -18.58 -1.98 2.33
C ALA A 252 -19.82 -2.59 1.64
N GLN A 253 -21.02 -2.35 2.17
CA GLN A 253 -22.25 -2.81 1.54
C GLN A 253 -22.51 -2.11 0.20
N ALA A 254 -22.24 -0.81 0.12
CA ALA A 254 -22.35 -0.05 -1.13
C ALA A 254 -21.40 -0.60 -2.21
N GLU A 255 -20.13 -0.89 -1.86
CA GLU A 255 -19.16 -1.49 -2.77
C GLU A 255 -19.61 -2.86 -3.29
N GLN A 256 -20.14 -3.72 -2.42
CA GLN A 256 -20.66 -5.03 -2.81
C GLN A 256 -21.85 -4.92 -3.77
N ASN A 257 -22.75 -3.96 -3.52
CA ASN A 257 -23.90 -3.71 -4.39
C ASN A 257 -23.46 -3.20 -5.77
N GLU A 258 -22.48 -2.30 -5.85
CA GLU A 258 -21.92 -1.84 -7.11
C GLU A 258 -21.30 -2.99 -7.91
N LEU A 259 -20.46 -3.82 -7.26
CA LEU A 259 -19.82 -4.97 -7.90
C LEU A 259 -20.82 -6.01 -8.41
N ALA A 260 -21.96 -6.17 -7.74
CA ALA A 260 -23.04 -7.06 -8.18
C ALA A 260 -23.81 -6.51 -9.40
N GLN A 261 -23.84 -5.19 -9.59
CA GLN A 261 -24.56 -4.52 -10.68
C GLN A 261 -23.72 -4.32 -11.95
N VAL A 262 -22.39 -4.44 -11.90
CA VAL A 262 -21.55 -4.35 -13.10
C VAL A 262 -21.91 -5.49 -14.06
N PRO A 263 -22.39 -5.20 -15.29
CA PRO A 263 -22.73 -6.23 -16.25
C PRO A 263 -21.49 -7.09 -16.52
N ARG A 264 -21.60 -8.41 -16.35
CA ARG A 264 -20.61 -9.34 -16.90
C ARG A 264 -20.57 -9.08 -18.40
N PHE A 265 -19.48 -8.53 -18.90
CA PHE A 265 -19.20 -8.55 -20.34
C PHE A 265 -19.12 -10.01 -20.76
N ASP A 266 -20.21 -10.52 -21.31
CA ASP A 266 -20.29 -11.85 -21.87
C ASP A 266 -19.58 -11.81 -23.23
N ASN A 267 -18.30 -12.19 -23.24
CA ASN A 267 -17.47 -12.23 -24.46
C ASN A 267 -18.00 -13.19 -25.53
N ARG A 268 -19.06 -13.96 -25.26
CA ARG A 268 -19.70 -14.86 -26.23
C ARG A 268 -20.30 -14.17 -27.45
N ASN A 269 -20.49 -12.85 -27.42
CA ASN A 269 -21.09 -12.11 -28.54
C ASN A 269 -20.08 -11.42 -29.49
N ILE A 270 -18.79 -11.49 -29.20
CA ILE A 270 -17.76 -10.93 -30.10
C ILE A 270 -17.40 -11.93 -31.20
N ASP A 271 -17.35 -13.22 -30.88
CA ASP A 271 -17.04 -14.27 -31.86
C ASP A 271 -18.15 -14.39 -32.93
N ASN A 272 -19.43 -14.24 -32.55
CA ASN A 272 -20.54 -14.25 -33.51
C ASN A 272 -20.62 -13.01 -34.42
N ARG A 273 -19.96 -11.89 -34.06
CA ARG A 273 -19.93 -10.68 -34.90
C ARG A 273 -18.74 -10.63 -35.88
N LEU A 274 -17.78 -11.53 -35.73
CA LEU A 274 -16.63 -11.65 -36.65
C LEU A 274 -16.86 -12.70 -37.74
N ASP A 275 -17.74 -13.67 -37.54
CA ASP A 275 -18.13 -14.66 -38.57
C ASP A 275 -19.07 -14.12 -39.66
N GLY A 276 -19.58 -12.89 -39.51
CA GLY A 276 -20.54 -12.29 -40.44
C GLY A 276 -20.00 -11.19 -41.37
N MET A 277 -18.73 -10.79 -41.25
CA MET A 277 -18.15 -9.74 -42.10
C MET A 277 -17.36 -10.34 -43.25
N HIS A 278 -18.05 -10.56 -44.37
CA HIS A 278 -17.44 -10.85 -45.66
C HIS A 278 -16.63 -9.64 -46.12
N ILE A 279 -15.30 -9.71 -46.04
CA ILE A 279 -14.39 -8.72 -46.61
C ILE A 279 -14.22 -9.05 -48.11
N PRO A 280 -14.46 -8.11 -49.06
CA PRO A 280 -14.27 -8.37 -50.47
C PRO A 280 -12.78 -8.43 -50.83
N HIS A 281 -12.43 -9.47 -51.57
CA HIS A 281 -11.13 -9.69 -52.21
C HIS A 281 -10.99 -8.78 -53.44
N GLU A 282 -10.01 -7.89 -53.46
CA GLU A 282 -9.35 -7.48 -54.71
C GLU A 282 -7.83 -7.38 -54.52
N SER A 283 -7.14 -7.97 -55.48
CA SER A 283 -5.72 -8.24 -55.66
C SER A 283 -4.92 -6.94 -55.93
N SER A 284 -3.59 -6.85 -55.75
CA SER A 284 -2.56 -7.54 -56.55
C SER A 284 -1.12 -7.08 -56.20
N PHE A 285 -0.13 -7.95 -56.53
CA PHE A 285 1.33 -7.75 -56.68
C PHE A 285 2.18 -7.54 -55.40
N SER A 286 3.34 -8.16 -55.14
CA SER A 286 4.12 -9.25 -55.74
C SER A 286 5.24 -9.61 -54.75
N ARG A 287 5.54 -10.89 -54.56
CA ARG A 287 6.78 -11.36 -53.91
C ARG A 287 7.92 -11.41 -54.92
N PRO A 288 9.16 -11.16 -54.48
CA PRO A 288 10.29 -11.94 -54.95
C PRO A 288 10.83 -12.83 -53.84
N SER A 289 11.34 -13.97 -54.29
CA SER A 289 11.74 -15.15 -53.54
C SER A 289 13.22 -15.13 -53.15
N LEU A 290 13.48 -15.79 -52.01
CA LEU A 290 14.68 -16.54 -51.59
C LEU A 290 16.00 -15.84 -51.17
N GLU A 291 16.39 -16.24 -49.94
CA GLU A 291 17.74 -16.59 -49.46
C GLU A 291 18.77 -15.50 -49.13
N LYS A 292 19.01 -15.32 -47.82
CA LYS A 292 20.25 -15.79 -47.17
C LYS A 292 20.17 -15.72 -45.64
N ARG A 293 20.65 -16.79 -45.00
CA ARG A 293 20.91 -16.97 -43.56
C ARG A 293 21.69 -15.80 -42.97
N VAL A 294 21.28 -15.32 -41.80
CA VAL A 294 22.19 -14.98 -40.69
C VAL A 294 21.52 -15.37 -39.37
N SER A 295 22.12 -16.35 -38.69
CA SER A 295 21.78 -16.77 -37.33
C SER A 295 22.40 -15.79 -36.33
N GLN A 296 21.61 -15.25 -35.40
CA GLN A 296 22.14 -14.55 -34.21
C GLN A 296 22.39 -15.57 -33.09
N PRO A 297 23.56 -15.52 -32.40
CA PRO A 297 23.93 -16.56 -31.44
C PRO A 297 23.32 -16.36 -30.05
N SER A 298 22.90 -17.49 -29.48
CA SER A 298 22.55 -17.72 -28.08
C SER A 298 23.79 -17.59 -27.18
N LEU A 299 23.68 -16.85 -26.07
CA LEU A 299 24.72 -16.71 -25.06
C LEU A 299 24.49 -17.71 -23.91
N TYR A 300 24.87 -18.96 -24.13
CA TYR A 300 25.26 -19.88 -23.06
C TYR A 300 26.33 -20.82 -23.61
N ASN A 301 27.58 -20.60 -23.20
CA ASN A 301 28.55 -21.63 -22.80
C ASN A 301 29.96 -21.04 -22.66
N ILE A 302 30.47 -21.02 -21.43
CA ILE A 302 31.91 -21.22 -21.19
C ILE A 302 32.03 -22.53 -20.41
N ALA A 303 32.76 -23.46 -21.02
CA ALA A 303 33.16 -24.79 -20.57
C ALA A 303 34.31 -24.67 -19.54
N ASN A 304 34.80 -25.66 -18.78
CA ASN A 304 34.91 -27.14 -18.79
C ASN A 304 35.35 -27.53 -17.35
N GLY A 305 35.06 -28.69 -16.75
CA GLY A 305 35.43 -30.10 -17.02
C GLY A 305 35.56 -30.80 -15.64
N GLN A 306 35.39 -32.10 -15.38
CA GLN A 306 35.53 -33.35 -16.11
C GLN A 306 34.69 -34.48 -15.44
N SER A 307 34.20 -35.44 -16.26
CA SER A 307 33.90 -36.89 -16.06
C SER A 307 33.58 -37.45 -14.64
N ASN A 308 32.54 -38.28 -14.39
CA ASN A 308 32.26 -39.57 -15.05
C ASN A 308 30.92 -40.23 -14.60
N SER A 309 30.29 -40.93 -15.56
CA SER A 309 29.47 -42.17 -15.52
C SER A 309 28.24 -42.41 -14.59
N HIS A 310 27.09 -42.54 -15.27
CA HIS A 310 26.01 -43.55 -15.19
C HIS A 310 25.08 -43.68 -13.96
N GLY A 311 23.77 -43.53 -14.24
CA GLY A 311 22.68 -44.06 -13.43
C GLY A 311 21.33 -43.37 -13.70
N SER A 312 20.58 -43.84 -14.69
CA SER A 312 19.23 -43.38 -15.00
C SER A 312 18.22 -43.72 -13.90
N THR A 313 17.50 -42.72 -13.39
CA THR A 313 16.08 -42.84 -12.99
C THR A 313 15.44 -41.46 -12.99
N SER A 314 14.31 -41.35 -13.68
CA SER A 314 13.42 -40.20 -13.77
C SER A 314 12.84 -39.82 -12.41
N ASN A 315 13.07 -38.58 -11.98
CA ASN A 315 12.20 -37.80 -11.11
C ASN A 315 12.63 -36.34 -11.27
N HIS A 316 11.82 -35.50 -11.93
CA HIS A 316 12.03 -34.06 -11.94
C HIS A 316 11.56 -33.48 -10.60
N PRO A 317 12.43 -32.90 -9.76
CA PRO A 317 11.99 -32.05 -8.66
C PRO A 317 11.63 -30.67 -9.22
N SER A 318 10.59 -30.06 -8.64
CA SER A 318 10.27 -28.64 -8.83
C SER A 318 11.49 -27.77 -8.49
N PRO A 319 11.83 -26.73 -9.28
CA PRO A 319 12.99 -25.87 -9.01
C PRO A 319 12.78 -24.86 -7.86
N TYR A 320 11.61 -24.88 -7.23
CA TYR A 320 11.28 -23.95 -6.14
C TYR A 320 11.60 -24.59 -4.78
N LEU A 321 12.68 -24.11 -4.14
CA LEU A 321 12.89 -24.30 -2.72
C LEU A 321 11.71 -23.70 -1.94
N SER A 322 11.23 -24.42 -0.92
CA SER A 322 10.15 -23.96 -0.04
C SER A 322 10.51 -22.63 0.62
N ALA A 323 9.59 -21.68 0.58
CA ALA A 323 9.72 -20.33 1.15
C ALA A 323 9.63 -20.31 2.68
N SER A 324 10.17 -21.31 3.37
CA SER A 324 10.06 -21.46 4.83
C SER A 324 11.31 -21.05 5.61
N GLU A 325 12.36 -20.52 4.97
CA GLU A 325 13.63 -20.20 5.66
C GLU A 325 14.15 -18.77 5.47
N HIS A 326 13.35 -17.85 4.91
CA HIS A 326 13.73 -16.44 4.84
C HIS A 326 12.83 -15.59 5.74
N PRO A 327 13.38 -14.97 6.81
CA PRO A 327 12.64 -13.94 7.53
C PRO A 327 12.31 -12.79 6.56
N SER A 328 11.14 -12.20 6.79
CA SER A 328 10.66 -11.02 6.07
C SER A 328 11.78 -9.99 5.90
N PRO A 329 12.00 -9.43 4.69
CA PRO A 329 13.04 -8.42 4.46
C PRO A 329 12.82 -7.11 5.24
N TYR A 330 11.73 -7.01 6.01
CA TYR A 330 11.38 -5.89 6.86
C TYR A 330 11.90 -6.01 8.31
N THR A 331 12.56 -7.11 8.69
CA THR A 331 13.17 -7.24 10.03
C THR A 331 14.54 -6.56 10.08
N VAL A 332 14.58 -5.30 10.50
CA VAL A 332 15.85 -4.62 10.85
C VAL A 332 16.32 -5.14 12.21
N GLY A 333 17.35 -6.00 12.20
CA GLY A 333 18.01 -6.48 13.40
C GLY A 333 18.63 -5.34 14.20
N SER A 334 18.19 -5.17 15.46
CA SER A 334 18.78 -4.26 16.42
C SER A 334 20.12 -4.81 16.92
N ASN A 335 21.22 -4.50 16.24
CA ASN A 335 22.56 -4.69 16.78
C ASN A 335 23.19 -3.31 17.06
N VAL A 336 22.99 -2.81 18.27
CA VAL A 336 23.78 -1.69 18.80
C VAL A 336 24.86 -2.27 19.72
N HIS A 337 26.08 -2.39 19.18
CA HIS A 337 27.27 -2.44 20.02
C HIS A 337 27.55 -1.02 20.51
N SER A 338 27.39 -0.80 21.82
CA SER A 338 27.78 0.44 22.50
C SER A 338 29.28 0.43 22.81
N PRO A 339 30.07 1.47 22.46
CA PRO A 339 31.47 1.54 22.82
C PRO A 339 31.74 2.67 23.82
N PHE A 340 31.16 2.64 25.03
CA PHE A 340 31.66 3.41 26.19
C PHE A 340 31.26 2.72 27.50
N GLY A 341 32.24 2.25 28.25
CA GLY A 341 32.07 1.67 29.59
C GLY A 341 32.38 2.66 30.71
N GLN A 342 31.98 2.32 31.93
CA GLN A 342 32.83 2.20 33.13
C GLN A 342 31.94 2.03 34.38
N ASP A 343 32.09 0.90 35.06
CA ASP A 343 31.60 0.69 36.43
C ASP A 343 32.53 1.39 37.44
N PRO A 344 32.02 1.94 38.56
CA PRO A 344 32.86 2.44 39.64
C PRO A 344 33.27 1.31 40.61
N PRO A 345 34.40 1.45 41.32
CA PRO A 345 34.86 0.45 42.26
C PRO A 345 34.09 0.51 43.57
N THR A 346 33.65 -0.64 44.06
CA THR A 346 33.14 -0.80 45.43
C THR A 346 34.31 -0.79 46.42
N GLY A 347 34.32 0.25 47.26
CA GLY A 347 34.95 0.27 48.58
C GLY A 347 33.88 0.21 49.65
#